data_AF-A0A059FXP3-F1
#
_entry.id   AF-A0A059FXP3-F1
#
_cell.length_a   1.000
_cell.length_b   1.000
_cell.length_c   1.000
_cell.angle_alpha   90.00
_cell.angle_beta   90.00
_cell.angle_gamma   90.00
#
_symmetry.space_group_name_H-M   'P 1'
#
loop_
_entity.id
_entity.type
_entity.pdbx_description
1 polymer ?
#
loop_
_entity_poly.entity_id
_entity_poly.type
_entity_poly.pdbx_seq_one_letter_code
_entity_poly.pdbx_strand_id
1 'polypeptide(L)'
;MRRRARFRRSWQRGHERIDEACVANVEAVIWIMEPVRREVLLLHRIERMSYAEIGKRLSLSRAEVKTHIAGAVAELVIGLARKQREDCLAAECPPKRQD
;
A
#
# COMPACT_ATOMS: atom_id res chain seq x y z
N MET A 1 -21.94 12.34 -22.85
CA MET A 1 -21.77 11.57 -21.58
C MET A 1 -21.40 10.11 -21.87
N ARG A 2 -20.12 9.74 -21.93
CA ARG A 2 -19.68 8.32 -21.98
C ARG A 2 -18.24 8.17 -21.48
N ARG A 3 -18.02 7.90 -20.18
CA ARG A 3 -16.80 7.25 -19.63
C ARG A 3 -17.11 6.64 -18.25
N ARG A 4 -17.82 5.51 -18.18
CA ARG A 4 -18.10 4.86 -16.88
C ARG A 4 -18.17 3.33 -16.92
N ALA A 5 -17.59 2.68 -17.94
CA ALA A 5 -17.77 1.24 -18.15
C ALA A 5 -16.47 0.40 -18.17
N ARG A 6 -15.30 1.00 -17.90
CA ARG A 6 -14.02 0.25 -17.95
C ARG A 6 -13.46 -0.14 -16.58
N PHE A 7 -13.99 0.42 -15.49
CA PHE A 7 -13.43 0.25 -14.13
C PHE A 7 -13.90 -1.01 -13.39
N ARG A 8 -14.98 -1.69 -13.83
CA ARG A 8 -15.59 -2.80 -13.07
C ARG A 8 -14.98 -4.18 -13.29
N ARG A 9 -14.37 -4.46 -14.46
CA ARG A 9 -13.88 -5.82 -14.79
C ARG A 9 -12.50 -6.16 -14.21
N SER A 10 -11.63 -5.18 -13.94
CA SER A 10 -10.29 -5.47 -13.41
C SER A 10 -10.29 -5.90 -11.94
N TRP A 11 -11.29 -5.46 -11.16
CA TRP A 11 -11.41 -5.79 -9.74
C TRP A 11 -11.94 -7.21 -9.48
N GLN A 12 -12.61 -7.84 -10.45
CA GLN A 12 -13.14 -9.20 -10.29
C GLN A 12 -12.06 -10.30 -10.40
N ARG A 13 -10.87 -10.00 -10.95
CA ARG A 13 -9.72 -10.94 -10.97
C ARG A 13 -8.81 -10.83 -9.74
N GLY A 14 -9.00 -9.83 -8.87
CA GLY A 14 -8.09 -9.48 -7.78
C GLY A 14 -8.34 -10.20 -6.44
N HIS A 15 -9.07 -11.31 -6.44
CA HIS A 15 -9.24 -12.18 -5.27
C HIS A 15 -8.29 -13.39 -5.32
N GLU A 16 -7.08 -13.20 -5.84
CA GLU A 16 -5.98 -14.08 -5.45
C GLU A 16 -5.92 -14.00 -3.92
N ARG A 17 -5.96 -15.14 -3.23
CA ARG A 17 -6.11 -15.20 -1.78
C ARG A 17 -5.05 -14.29 -1.15
N ILE A 18 -5.49 -13.22 -0.48
CA ILE A 18 -4.60 -12.48 0.41
C ILE A 18 -4.11 -13.50 1.45
N ASP A 19 -2.83 -13.81 1.39
CA ASP A 19 -2.16 -14.72 2.30
C ASP A 19 -1.26 -13.95 3.27
N GLU A 20 -0.66 -14.67 4.19
CA GLU A 20 0.20 -14.10 5.23
C GLU A 20 1.43 -13.39 4.65
N ALA A 21 1.99 -13.91 3.54
CA ALA A 21 3.11 -13.29 2.86
C ALA A 21 2.73 -11.94 2.23
N CYS A 22 1.55 -11.85 1.62
CA CYS A 22 1.01 -10.59 1.11
C CYS A 22 0.86 -9.55 2.22
N VAL A 23 0.32 -9.96 3.39
CA VAL A 23 0.16 -9.08 4.55
C VAL A 23 1.52 -8.61 5.08
N ALA A 24 2.46 -9.52 5.29
CA ALA A 24 3.79 -9.21 5.79
C ALA A 24 4.55 -8.24 4.87
N ASN A 25 4.41 -8.39 3.55
CA ASN A 25 5.00 -7.47 2.57
C ASN A 25 4.41 -6.07 2.67
N VAL A 26 3.09 -5.95 2.85
CA VAL A 26 2.43 -4.65 3.06
C VAL A 26 2.87 -4.02 4.37
N GLU A 27 2.92 -4.79 5.46
CA GLU A 27 3.37 -4.32 6.77
C GLU A 27 4.82 -3.82 6.74
N ALA A 28 5.72 -4.56 6.10
CA ALA A 28 7.12 -4.15 5.95
C ALA A 28 7.24 -2.82 5.18
N VAL A 29 6.46 -2.64 4.10
CA VAL A 29 6.45 -1.38 3.34
C VAL A 29 5.87 -0.25 4.19
N ILE A 30 4.80 -0.49 4.96
CA ILE A 30 4.21 0.52 5.86
C ILE A 30 5.19 0.91 6.98
N TRP A 31 5.98 -0.04 7.50
CA TRP A 31 6.91 0.20 8.60
C TRP A 31 8.06 1.13 8.23
N ILE A 32 8.55 1.05 6.99
CA ILE A 32 9.64 1.90 6.49
C ILE A 32 9.18 3.30 6.06
N MET A 33 7.86 3.53 5.96
CA MET A 33 7.33 4.84 5.58
C MET A 33 7.67 5.90 6.61
N GLU A 34 7.72 7.15 6.13
CA GLU A 34 7.76 8.33 6.99
C GLU A 34 6.66 8.25 8.08
N PRO A 35 6.98 8.49 9.37
CA PRO A 35 6.06 8.26 10.48
C PRO A 35 4.70 8.98 10.34
N VAL A 36 4.72 10.25 9.93
CA VAL A 36 3.51 11.07 9.74
C VAL A 36 2.65 10.49 8.61
N ARG A 37 3.30 10.05 7.52
CA ARG A 37 2.63 9.47 6.35
C ARG A 37 1.96 8.14 6.67
N ARG A 38 2.67 7.29 7.42
CA ARG A 38 2.15 6.03 7.97
C ARG A 38 0.93 6.30 8.84
N GLU A 39 1.01 7.25 9.77
CA GLU A 39 -0.09 7.57 10.67
C GLU A 39 -1.32 8.10 9.93
N VAL A 40 -1.13 9.03 8.98
CA VAL A 40 -2.20 9.53 8.10
C VAL A 40 -2.87 8.39 7.33
N LEU A 41 -2.10 7.45 6.78
CA LEU A 41 -2.62 6.30 6.03
C LEU A 41 -3.48 5.40 6.93
N LEU A 42 -2.99 5.05 8.12
CA LEU A 42 -3.68 4.17 9.06
C LEU A 42 -4.98 4.79 9.56
N LEU A 43 -4.96 6.07 9.97
CA LEU A 43 -6.16 6.79 10.39
C LEU A 43 -7.20 6.87 9.26
N HIS A 44 -6.76 7.01 8.01
CA HIS A 44 -7.70 7.07 6.88
C HIS A 44 -8.26 5.71 6.47
N ARG A 45 -7.43 4.65 6.44
CA ARG A 45 -7.81 3.35 5.87
C ARG A 45 -8.36 2.37 6.88
N ILE A 46 -7.83 2.37 8.11
CA ILE A 46 -8.26 1.47 9.17
C ILE A 46 -9.36 2.13 10.00
N GLU A 47 -9.08 3.33 10.52
CA GLU A 47 -10.03 4.08 11.38
C GLU A 47 -11.11 4.82 10.58
N ARG A 48 -11.01 4.82 9.24
CA ARG A 48 -11.96 5.48 8.32
C ARG A 48 -12.19 6.97 8.58
N MET A 49 -11.23 7.66 9.20
CA MET A 49 -11.32 9.09 9.47
C MET A 49 -11.32 9.90 8.17
N SER A 50 -12.09 10.99 8.16
CA SER A 50 -12.10 11.94 7.07
C SER A 50 -10.82 12.79 7.05
N TYR A 51 -10.49 13.38 5.90
CA TYR A 51 -9.32 14.25 5.79
C TYR A 51 -9.34 15.44 6.77
N ALA A 52 -10.52 15.92 7.15
CA ALA A 52 -10.66 17.02 8.09
C ALA A 52 -10.39 16.58 9.53
N GLU A 53 -10.86 15.40 9.93
CA GLU A 53 -10.62 14.85 11.27
C GLU A 53 -9.15 14.45 11.45
N ILE A 54 -8.53 13.87 10.43
CA ILE A 54 -7.09 13.57 10.43
C ILE A 54 -6.28 14.87 10.57
N GLY A 55 -6.63 15.90 9.80
CA GLY A 55 -5.97 17.19 9.86
C GLY A 55 -6.06 17.81 11.26
N LYS A 56 -7.23 17.76 11.90
CA LYS A 56 -7.40 18.21 13.29
C LYS A 56 -6.56 17.40 14.28
N ARG A 57 -6.48 16.08 14.11
CA ARG A 57 -5.75 15.19 15.02
C ARG A 57 -4.24 15.39 14.96
N LEU A 58 -3.70 15.59 13.75
CA LEU A 58 -2.26 15.71 13.51
C LEU A 58 -1.78 17.16 13.34
N SER A 59 -2.67 18.13 13.56
CA SER A 59 -2.39 19.56 13.33
C SER A 59 -1.91 19.86 11.90
N LEU A 60 -2.50 19.19 10.91
CA LEU A 60 -2.20 19.34 9.49
C LEU A 60 -3.36 20.01 8.75
N SER A 61 -3.04 20.77 7.70
CA SER A 61 -4.05 21.26 6.76
C SER A 61 -4.63 20.11 5.92
N ARG A 62 -5.83 20.31 5.41
CA ARG A 62 -6.47 19.33 4.50
C ARG A 62 -5.64 19.07 3.23
N ALA A 63 -4.86 20.06 2.79
CA ALA A 63 -3.98 19.93 1.64
C ALA A 63 -2.80 19.00 1.97
N GLU A 64 -2.15 19.20 3.12
CA GLU A 64 -1.06 18.33 3.59
C GLU A 64 -1.53 16.89 3.78
N VAL A 65 -2.69 16.68 4.40
CA VAL A 65 -3.26 15.33 4.55
C VAL A 65 -3.42 14.63 3.20
N LYS A 66 -3.91 15.33 2.17
CA LYS A 66 -4.01 14.77 0.81
C LYS A 66 -2.65 14.43 0.22
N THR A 67 -1.66 15.30 0.41
CA THR A 67 -0.28 15.08 -0.06
C THR A 67 0.32 13.85 0.60
N HIS A 68 0.18 13.71 1.93
CA HIS A 68 0.65 12.53 2.65
C HIS A 68 -0.05 11.25 2.17
N ILE A 69 -1.36 11.27 1.95
CA ILE A 69 -2.08 10.09 1.41
C ILE A 69 -1.58 9.73 0.01
N ALA A 70 -1.41 10.71 -0.87
CA ALA A 70 -0.89 10.48 -2.21
C ALA A 70 0.53 9.88 -2.17
N GLY A 71 1.39 10.42 -1.30
CA GLY A 71 2.73 9.90 -1.04
C GLY A 71 2.70 8.47 -0.50
N ALA A 72 1.83 8.18 0.47
CA ALA A 72 1.68 6.86 1.06
C ALA A 72 1.29 5.81 0.01
N VAL A 73 0.32 6.15 -0.86
CA VAL A 73 -0.11 5.25 -1.94
C VAL A 73 1.01 5.03 -2.96
N ALA A 74 1.76 6.08 -3.31
CA ALA A 74 2.90 5.94 -4.22
C ALA A 74 3.99 5.02 -3.65
N GLU A 75 4.32 5.19 -2.36
CA GLU A 75 5.29 4.32 -1.67
C GLU A 75 4.81 2.87 -1.57
N LEU A 76 3.52 2.63 -1.29
CA LEU A 76 2.95 1.28 -1.31
C LEU A 76 3.11 0.62 -2.68
N VAL A 77 2.74 1.33 -3.75
CA VAL A 77 2.84 0.80 -5.12
C VAL A 77 4.28 0.45 -5.48
N ILE A 78 5.23 1.35 -5.18
CA ILE A 78 6.65 1.14 -5.48
C ILE A 78 7.25 0.04 -4.61
N GLY A 79 6.97 0.05 -3.31
CA GLY A 79 7.50 -0.90 -2.34
C GLY A 79 7.02 -2.33 -2.62
N LEU A 80 5.73 -2.51 -2.89
CA LEU A 80 5.17 -3.82 -3.22
C LEU A 80 5.68 -4.33 -4.57
N ALA A 81 5.81 -3.46 -5.58
CA ALA A 81 6.39 -3.85 -6.86
C ALA A 81 7.86 -4.28 -6.74
N ARG A 82 8.62 -3.71 -5.80
CA ARG A 82 9.99 -4.15 -5.49
C ARG A 82 9.99 -5.50 -4.78
N LYS A 83 9.15 -5.67 -3.77
CA LYS A 83 9.01 -6.94 -3.03
C LYS A 83 8.63 -8.10 -3.93
N GLN A 84 7.65 -7.91 -4.81
CA GLN A 84 7.27 -8.92 -5.80
C GLN A 84 8.44 -9.34 -6.71
N ARG A 85 9.34 -8.40 -7.06
CA ARG A 85 10.54 -8.74 -7.85
C ARG A 85 11.56 -9.51 -7.03
N GLU A 86 11.76 -9.14 -5.76
CA GLU A 86 12.63 -9.87 -4.83
C GLU A 86 12.13 -11.31 -4.64
N ASP A 87 10.83 -11.51 -4.48
CA ASP A 87 10.21 -12.82 -4.33
C ASP A 87 10.38 -13.68 -5.60
N CYS A 88 10.23 -13.09 -6.80
CA CYS A 88 10.52 -13.77 -8.07
C CYS A 88 12.00 -14.15 -8.22
N LEU A 89 12.93 -13.25 -7.85
CA LEU A 89 14.37 -13.51 -7.90
C LEU A 89 14.79 -14.57 -6.88
N ALA A 90 14.14 -14.63 -5.71
CA ALA A 90 14.34 -15.67 -4.72
C ALA A 90 13.85 -17.04 -5.21
N ALA A 91 12.75 -17.09 -5.97
CA ALA A 91 12.23 -18.32 -6.57
C ALA A 91 13.13 -18.88 -7.69
N GLU A 92 13.89 -18.01 -8.37
CA GLU A 92 14.81 -18.39 -9.46
C GLU A 92 16.19 -18.87 -8.97
N CYS A 93 16.47 -18.80 -7.67
CA CYS A 93 17.75 -19.26 -7.10
C CYS A 93 17.56 -20.67 -6.50
N PRO A 94 17.89 -21.76 -7.22
CA PRO A 94 17.72 -23.11 -6.69
C PRO A 94 18.61 -23.30 -5.45
N PRO A 95 18.15 -24.05 -4.43
CA PRO A 95 18.97 -24.36 -3.27
C PRO A 95 20.24 -25.04 -3.76
N LYS A 96 21.40 -24.45 -3.44
CA LYS A 96 22.69 -25.11 -3.66
C LYS A 96 22.63 -26.46 -2.94
N ARG A 97 22.67 -27.55 -3.72
CA ARG A 97 22.87 -28.91 -3.19
C ARG A 97 24.09 -28.84 -2.26
N GLN A 98 23.86 -29.16 -0.99
CA GLN A 98 24.96 -29.45 -0.07
C GLN A 98 25.31 -30.92 -0.34
N ASP A 99 26.45 -31.12 -0.99
CA ASP A 99 27.12 -32.43 -1.11
C ASP A 99 27.91 -32.72 0.17
#